data_AF-A0AAV4WVP7-F1
#
_entry.id   AF-A0AAV4WVP7-F1
#
_cell.length_a   1.000
_cell.length_b   1.000
_cell.length_c   1.000
_cell.angle_alpha   90.00
_cell.angle_beta   90.00
_cell.angle_gamma   90.00
#
_symmetry.space_group_name_H-M   'P 1'
#
loop_
_entity.id
_entity.type
_entity.pdbx_description
1 polymer ?
#
loop_
_entity_poly.entity_id
_entity_poly.type
_entity_poly.pdbx_seq_one_letter_code
_entity_poly.pdbx_strand_id
1 'polypeptide(L)'
;MPNTKLRNASGVTVITHSGSQSSNPQRISVFEPYPMRDAVQHFCEKHLDKIKAYMVKVFVKIPLPVRCTIEERKARKHAKIYFICQGKGEHCLYNKTFFIMKTRNPRARASVALSTRETSVSSLKNCWDTLKADNKSFLTLVTSAFPSAKDQDMLINELRIARFFDVFEYNGPLNIWGCFLCNHPDRARGFLQDTQPVIEGQLKEKKENGKFFRRWRTRYFTLSAGHLSYRGSQDEKKFSLLI
;
A
#
# COMPACT_ATOMS: atom_id res chain seq x y z
N MET A 1 46.16 4.97 -60.84
CA MET A 1 44.98 5.19 -59.98
C MET A 1 45.31 6.24 -58.93
N PRO A 2 44.35 7.10 -58.56
CA PRO A 2 44.63 8.45 -58.05
C PRO A 2 44.60 8.57 -56.52
N ASN A 3 45.08 9.74 -56.09
CA ASN A 3 44.57 10.62 -55.03
C ASN A 3 45.22 10.65 -53.61
N THR A 4 45.88 11.79 -53.35
CA THR A 4 45.72 12.77 -52.23
C THR A 4 45.66 12.28 -50.76
N LYS A 5 46.13 13.00 -49.72
CA LYS A 5 46.12 14.45 -49.46
C LYS A 5 46.99 14.79 -48.22
N LEU A 6 47.76 15.87 -48.35
CA LEU A 6 48.05 16.99 -47.41
C LEU A 6 47.81 16.87 -45.87
N ARG A 7 48.90 17.20 -45.14
CA ARG A 7 49.12 18.30 -44.14
C ARG A 7 48.23 18.39 -42.88
N ASN A 8 48.67 18.84 -41.71
CA ASN A 8 49.96 19.19 -41.11
C ASN A 8 49.73 19.29 -39.58
N ALA A 9 50.78 19.07 -38.80
CA ALA A 9 50.81 19.22 -37.35
C ALA A 9 50.91 20.70 -36.90
N SER A 10 50.56 20.97 -35.63
CA SER A 10 51.44 21.55 -34.60
C SER A 10 50.64 22.39 -33.59
N GLY A 11 50.74 22.02 -32.31
CA GLY A 11 50.39 22.91 -31.21
C GLY A 11 51.56 23.81 -30.84
N VAL A 12 51.29 24.91 -30.12
CA VAL A 12 52.10 25.53 -29.04
C VAL A 12 51.21 26.58 -28.34
N THR A 13 51.25 26.57 -27.01
CA THR A 13 50.63 27.50 -26.04
C THR A 13 51.48 28.79 -25.93
N VAL A 14 50.97 29.99 -25.61
CA VAL A 14 51.12 30.65 -24.27
C VAL A 14 50.82 32.18 -24.35
N ILE A 15 49.97 32.63 -23.40
CA ILE A 15 49.81 33.93 -22.68
C ILE A 15 49.35 35.20 -23.42
N THR A 16 48.25 35.78 -22.88
CA THR A 16 47.93 37.21 -22.93
C THR A 16 47.51 37.72 -21.54
N HIS A 17 48.16 38.78 -21.07
CA HIS A 17 47.70 39.63 -19.96
C HIS A 17 47.26 40.99 -20.52
N SER A 18 46.11 41.51 -20.10
CA SER A 18 45.84 42.92 -19.75
C SER A 18 44.32 43.15 -19.67
N GLY A 19 43.92 44.04 -18.78
CA GLY A 19 42.57 44.12 -18.24
C GLY A 19 41.62 45.11 -18.92
N SER A 20 40.38 45.00 -18.44
CA SER A 20 39.41 46.07 -18.19
C SER A 20 38.20 46.24 -19.14
N GLN A 21 37.05 46.31 -18.47
CA GLN A 21 35.77 46.96 -18.78
C GLN A 21 34.69 46.21 -19.61
N SER A 22 33.65 45.84 -18.85
CA SER A 22 32.21 45.93 -19.15
C SER A 22 31.71 45.80 -20.59
N SER A 23 30.99 44.72 -20.87
CA SER A 23 29.57 44.78 -21.28
C SER A 23 29.05 43.35 -21.44
N ASN A 24 27.99 43.05 -20.69
CA ASN A 24 27.23 41.81 -20.82
C ASN A 24 26.52 41.86 -22.18
N PRO A 25 26.56 40.78 -22.97
CA PRO A 25 25.28 40.19 -23.31
C PRO A 25 25.27 38.75 -22.83
N GLN A 26 24.27 38.47 -22.00
CA GLN A 26 23.88 37.15 -21.55
C GLN A 26 23.90 36.18 -22.74
N ARG A 27 24.84 35.25 -22.72
CA ARG A 27 24.79 34.07 -23.58
C ARG A 27 23.60 33.24 -23.09
N ILE A 28 22.44 33.46 -23.70
CA ILE A 28 21.27 32.62 -23.53
C ILE A 28 21.71 31.19 -23.90
N SER A 29 21.87 30.33 -22.89
CA SER A 29 22.04 28.91 -23.11
C SER A 29 20.68 28.36 -23.52
N VAL A 30 20.43 28.24 -24.83
CA VAL A 30 19.22 27.64 -25.44
C VAL A 30 19.17 26.10 -25.24
N PHE A 31 19.89 25.59 -24.25
CA PHE A 31 19.81 24.20 -23.82
C PHE A 31 19.70 24.19 -22.31
N GLU A 32 18.53 24.63 -21.83
CA GLU A 32 18.03 24.09 -20.58
C GLU A 32 17.82 22.59 -20.84
N PRO A 33 18.57 21.68 -20.19
CA PRO A 33 18.35 20.27 -20.38
C PRO A 33 16.92 20.01 -19.92
N TYR A 34 16.02 19.77 -20.86
CA TYR A 34 14.69 19.27 -20.57
C TYR A 34 14.90 18.14 -19.56
N PRO A 35 14.39 18.23 -18.33
CA PRO A 35 14.71 17.24 -17.31
C PRO A 35 14.30 15.89 -17.89
N MET A 36 15.29 15.03 -18.18
CA MET A 36 15.04 13.73 -18.79
C MET A 36 13.87 13.09 -18.03
N ARG A 37 12.79 12.79 -18.75
CA ARG A 37 11.58 12.21 -18.13
C ARG A 37 12.03 11.04 -17.27
N ASP A 38 11.49 10.95 -16.06
CA ASP A 38 11.80 9.87 -15.14
C ASP A 38 11.55 8.51 -15.82
N ALA A 39 12.47 7.57 -15.70
CA ALA A 39 12.36 6.26 -16.33
C ALA A 39 11.07 5.53 -15.93
N VAL A 40 10.59 5.73 -14.70
CA VAL A 40 9.29 5.22 -14.23
C VAL A 40 8.14 5.86 -15.01
N GLN A 41 8.22 7.17 -15.24
CA GLN A 41 7.23 7.91 -16.02
C GLN A 41 7.17 7.44 -17.46
N HIS A 42 8.33 7.33 -18.10
CA HIS A 42 8.40 6.84 -19.47
C HIS A 42 7.83 5.42 -19.60
N PHE A 43 8.16 4.53 -18.65
CA PHE A 43 7.63 3.17 -18.63
C PHE A 43 6.10 3.17 -18.44
N CYS A 44 5.58 3.91 -17.46
CA CYS A 44 4.14 3.99 -17.18
C CYS A 44 3.36 4.56 -18.37
N GLU A 45 3.85 5.63 -19.00
CA GLU A 45 3.23 6.22 -20.21
C GLU A 45 3.22 5.22 -21.37
N LYS A 46 4.34 4.55 -21.63
CA LYS A 46 4.48 3.56 -22.72
C LYS A 46 3.64 2.31 -22.53
N HIS A 47 3.40 1.89 -21.28
CA HIS A 47 2.74 0.63 -20.95
C HIS A 47 1.37 0.82 -20.28
N LEU A 48 0.80 2.04 -20.33
CA LEU A 48 -0.38 2.42 -19.56
C LEU A 48 -1.58 1.47 -19.77
N ASP A 49 -1.90 1.12 -21.02
CA ASP A 49 -3.05 0.26 -21.31
C ASP A 49 -2.84 -1.17 -20.79
N LYS A 50 -1.60 -1.68 -20.89
CA LYS A 50 -1.23 -2.99 -20.33
C LYS A 50 -1.32 -2.97 -18.80
N ILE A 51 -0.87 -1.88 -18.16
CA ILE A 51 -0.98 -1.68 -16.71
C ILE A 51 -2.46 -1.65 -16.29
N LYS A 52 -3.29 -0.85 -16.97
CA LYS A 52 -4.74 -0.77 -16.68
C LYS A 52 -5.42 -2.12 -16.83
N ALA A 53 -5.19 -2.83 -17.93
CA ALA A 53 -5.76 -4.15 -18.17
C ALA A 53 -5.35 -5.17 -17.09
N TYR A 54 -4.06 -5.17 -16.70
CA TYR A 54 -3.59 -6.01 -15.61
C TYR A 54 -4.26 -5.65 -14.28
N MET A 55 -4.33 -4.36 -13.94
CA MET A 55 -4.90 -3.87 -12.69
C MET A 55 -6.38 -4.21 -12.54
N VAL A 56 -7.19 -4.11 -13.61
CA VAL A 56 -8.60 -4.52 -13.57
C VAL A 56 -8.73 -6.00 -13.22
N LYS A 57 -7.89 -6.86 -13.80
CA LYS A 57 -7.91 -8.31 -13.51
C LYS A 57 -7.46 -8.65 -12.10
N VAL A 58 -6.46 -7.93 -11.58
CA VAL A 58 -5.90 -8.22 -10.24
C VAL A 58 -6.75 -7.64 -9.13
N PHE A 59 -7.35 -6.47 -9.34
CA PHE A 59 -8.10 -5.75 -8.32
C PHE A 59 -9.28 -6.53 -7.77
N VAL A 60 -9.92 -7.39 -8.57
CA VAL A 60 -11.04 -8.23 -8.12
C VAL A 60 -10.60 -9.35 -7.16
N LYS A 61 -9.30 -9.66 -7.10
CA LYS A 61 -8.73 -10.73 -6.25
C LYS A 61 -7.87 -10.19 -5.12
N ILE A 62 -7.17 -9.08 -5.37
CA ILE A 62 -6.20 -8.50 -4.46
C ILE A 62 -6.56 -7.04 -4.21
N PRO A 63 -6.92 -6.66 -2.96
CA PRO A 63 -7.19 -5.29 -2.59
C PRO A 63 -5.93 -4.42 -2.71
N LEU A 64 -6.12 -3.14 -3.00
CA LEU A 64 -5.01 -2.18 -3.03
C LEU A 64 -4.90 -1.45 -1.69
N PRO A 65 -3.75 -1.54 -0.99
CA PRO A 65 -3.54 -0.76 0.22
C PRO A 65 -3.45 0.73 -0.13
N VAL A 66 -4.04 1.59 0.70
CA VAL A 66 -4.03 3.04 0.50
C VAL A 66 -2.77 3.70 1.06
N ARG A 67 -2.04 3.01 1.93
CA ARG A 67 -0.81 3.50 2.56
C ARG A 67 0.11 2.33 2.87
N CYS A 68 1.41 2.60 2.84
CA CYS A 68 2.47 1.71 3.31
C CYS A 68 3.44 2.53 4.17
N THR A 69 3.81 2.04 5.34
CA THR A 69 4.79 2.67 6.24
C THR A 69 5.76 1.63 6.78
N ILE A 70 6.98 2.01 7.14
CA ILE A 70 7.91 1.09 7.82
C ILE A 70 7.72 1.17 9.34
N GLU A 71 7.69 0.00 9.98
CA GLU A 71 7.83 -0.13 11.42
C GLU A 71 9.15 -0.85 11.72
N GLU A 72 9.99 -0.21 12.53
CA GLU A 72 11.23 -0.80 13.04
C GLU A 72 10.99 -1.33 14.45
N ARG A 73 11.21 -2.63 14.65
CA ARG A 73 11.19 -3.23 15.99
C ARG A 73 12.48 -4.01 16.21
N LYS A 74 13.38 -3.45 17.02
CA LYS A 74 14.77 -3.93 17.17
C LYS A 74 15.47 -3.99 15.80
N ALA A 75 16.22 -5.05 15.52
CA ALA A 75 16.93 -5.26 14.27
C ALA A 75 16.06 -5.73 13.08
N ARG A 76 14.73 -5.89 13.24
CA ARG A 76 13.85 -6.35 12.15
C ARG A 76 12.90 -5.24 11.70
N LYS A 77 12.93 -4.95 10.39
CA LYS A 77 12.06 -3.97 9.72
C LYS A 77 10.88 -4.69 9.07
N HIS A 78 9.68 -4.14 9.21
CA HIS A 78 8.47 -4.65 8.56
C HIS A 78 7.70 -3.49 7.91
N ALA A 79 7.06 -3.73 6.77
CA ALA A 79 6.06 -2.81 6.26
C ALA A 79 4.74 -3.03 7.02
N LYS A 80 4.10 -1.93 7.40
CA LYS A 80 2.66 -1.88 7.71
C LYS A 80 1.94 -1.36 6.48
N ILE A 81 0.97 -2.12 6.01
CA ILE A 81 0.07 -1.72 4.94
C ILE A 81 -1.33 -1.49 5.50
N TYR A 82 -2.00 -0.46 4.95
CA TYR A 82 -3.28 0.02 5.46
C TYR A 82 -4.33 -0.09 4.36
N PHE A 83 -5.48 -0.65 4.72
CA PHE A 83 -6.64 -0.78 3.86
C PHE A 83 -7.83 -0.01 4.45
N ILE A 84 -8.69 0.47 3.56
CA ILE A 84 -9.94 1.15 3.92
C ILE A 84 -11.11 0.41 3.29
N CYS A 85 -12.28 0.50 3.93
CA CYS A 85 -13.54 0.22 3.24
C CYS A 85 -13.76 1.29 2.17
N GLN A 86 -13.99 0.87 0.93
CA GLN A 86 -14.30 1.77 -0.17
C GLN A 86 -15.78 2.12 -0.26
N GLY A 87 -16.66 1.32 0.36
CA GLY A 87 -18.11 1.56 0.34
C GLY A 87 -18.56 2.73 1.20
N LYS A 88 -17.87 3.00 2.33
CA LYS A 88 -18.12 4.15 3.24
C LYS A 88 -19.60 4.43 3.55
N GLY A 89 -20.41 3.38 3.66
CA GLY A 89 -21.82 3.48 4.04
C GLY A 89 -22.02 3.95 5.49
N GLU A 90 -23.26 4.26 5.84
CA GLU A 90 -23.66 4.80 7.15
C GLU A 90 -23.13 3.97 8.33
N HIS A 91 -23.24 2.64 8.23
CA HIS A 91 -22.80 1.69 9.25
C HIS A 91 -21.44 1.04 8.90
N CYS A 92 -20.58 1.73 8.16
CA CYS A 92 -19.29 1.20 7.76
C CYS A 92 -18.36 0.95 8.97
N LEU A 93 -17.93 -0.31 9.15
CA LEU A 93 -16.98 -0.71 10.21
C LEU A 93 -15.64 0.05 10.12
N TYR A 94 -15.17 0.30 8.90
CA TYR A 94 -13.88 0.97 8.63
C TYR A 94 -14.08 2.40 8.10
N ASN A 95 -15.02 3.16 8.69
CA ASN A 95 -15.28 4.53 8.26
C ASN A 95 -14.12 5.47 8.65
N LYS A 96 -13.68 5.39 9.92
CA LYS A 96 -12.63 6.24 10.52
C LYS A 96 -11.32 5.48 10.82
N THR A 97 -11.32 4.17 10.67
CA THR A 97 -10.21 3.27 10.99
C THR A 97 -9.64 2.61 9.74
N PHE A 98 -8.48 2.00 9.89
CA PHE A 98 -7.83 1.21 8.83
C PHE A 98 -7.76 -0.24 9.29
N PHE A 99 -7.90 -1.16 8.35
CA PHE A 99 -7.38 -2.49 8.54
C PHE A 99 -5.88 -2.45 8.29
N ILE A 100 -5.10 -2.97 9.23
CA ILE A 100 -3.64 -2.87 9.22
C ILE A 100 -3.05 -4.27 9.30
N MET A 101 -2.16 -4.60 8.37
CA MET A 101 -1.37 -5.82 8.46
C MET A 101 0.11 -5.53 8.24
N LYS A 102 0.94 -6.47 8.70
CA LYS A 102 2.39 -6.43 8.50
C LYS A 102 2.77 -7.33 7.35
N THR A 103 3.69 -6.88 6.52
CA THR A 103 4.24 -7.65 5.40
C THR A 103 5.73 -7.35 5.21
N ARG A 104 6.43 -8.25 4.54
CA ARG A 104 7.79 -8.02 4.03
C ARG A 104 7.78 -7.49 2.59
N ASN A 105 6.63 -7.47 1.93
CA ASN A 105 6.46 -7.03 0.56
C ASN A 105 5.74 -5.66 0.55
N PRO A 106 6.46 -4.54 0.49
CA PRO A 106 5.85 -3.21 0.59
C PRO A 106 5.08 -2.89 -0.70
N ARG A 107 3.81 -2.55 -0.55
CA ARG A 107 2.91 -2.23 -1.67
C ARG A 107 2.00 -1.09 -1.26
N ALA A 108 1.73 -0.16 -2.15
CA ALA A 108 0.79 0.94 -1.95
C ALA A 108 0.13 1.32 -3.27
N ARG A 109 -1.11 1.79 -3.20
CA ARG A 109 -1.76 2.49 -4.30
C ARG A 109 -1.18 3.89 -4.40
N ALA A 110 -0.90 4.32 -5.61
CA ALA A 110 -0.71 5.73 -5.93
C ALA A 110 -1.80 6.12 -6.94
N SER A 111 -2.58 7.16 -6.62
CA SER A 111 -3.77 7.53 -7.40
C SER A 111 -3.44 8.21 -8.73
N VAL A 112 -2.28 8.85 -8.84
CA VAL A 112 -1.86 9.62 -10.02
C VAL A 112 -0.43 9.28 -10.45
N ALA A 113 0.22 8.31 -9.80
CA ALA A 113 1.67 8.32 -9.82
C ALA A 113 2.35 7.76 -11.04
N LEU A 114 2.66 8.71 -11.92
CA LEU A 114 3.45 8.50 -13.11
C LEU A 114 4.90 8.87 -12.87
N SER A 115 5.32 9.44 -11.73
CA SER A 115 6.76 9.73 -11.51
C SER A 115 7.24 9.48 -10.08
N THR A 116 8.53 9.20 -9.92
CA THR A 116 9.27 9.12 -8.65
C THR A 116 9.34 10.43 -7.90
N ARG A 117 8.97 11.55 -8.55
CA ARG A 117 8.85 12.87 -7.92
C ARG A 117 7.57 12.99 -7.09
N GLU A 118 6.59 12.13 -7.32
CA GLU A 118 5.37 12.11 -6.52
C GLU A 118 5.61 11.49 -5.15
N THR A 119 5.14 12.18 -4.12
CA THR A 119 5.35 11.79 -2.71
C THR A 119 4.92 10.35 -2.42
N SER A 120 3.85 9.86 -3.05
CA SER A 120 3.40 8.47 -2.91
C SER A 120 4.41 7.45 -3.47
N VAL A 121 5.06 7.75 -4.59
CA VAL A 121 6.07 6.86 -5.20
C VAL A 121 7.38 6.96 -4.45
N SER A 122 7.79 8.17 -4.05
CA SER A 122 9.00 8.33 -3.22
C SER A 122 8.85 7.63 -1.86
N SER A 123 7.66 7.68 -1.25
CA SER A 123 7.37 6.98 0.00
C SER A 123 7.40 5.46 -0.17
N LEU A 124 6.85 4.95 -1.29
CA LEU A 124 6.91 3.52 -1.60
C LEU A 124 8.34 3.06 -1.89
N LYS A 125 9.12 3.87 -2.63
CA LYS A 125 10.55 3.66 -2.87
C LYS A 125 11.32 3.56 -1.56
N ASN A 126 11.10 4.50 -0.63
CA ASN A 126 11.74 4.46 0.69
C ASN A 126 11.37 3.18 1.46
N CYS A 127 10.10 2.77 1.44
CA CYS A 127 9.68 1.52 2.05
C CYS A 127 10.41 0.30 1.45
N TRP A 128 10.53 0.26 0.11
CA TRP A 128 11.23 -0.81 -0.61
C TRP A 128 12.72 -0.86 -0.26
N ASP A 129 13.41 0.27 -0.39
CA ASP A 129 14.85 0.38 -0.13
C ASP A 129 15.19 0.05 1.33
N THR A 130 14.30 0.39 2.26
CA THR A 130 14.46 0.09 3.68
C THR A 130 14.31 -1.39 4.01
N LEU A 131 13.40 -2.10 3.32
CA LEU A 131 13.14 -3.52 3.61
C LEU A 131 14.15 -4.47 2.97
N LYS A 132 14.85 -4.04 1.90
CA LYS A 132 15.82 -4.86 1.15
C LYS A 132 15.29 -6.26 0.81
N ALA A 133 13.99 -6.38 0.50
CA ALA A 133 13.28 -7.65 0.48
C ALA A 133 13.79 -8.64 -0.60
N ASP A 134 14.39 -8.15 -1.69
CA ASP A 134 14.72 -8.99 -2.85
C ASP A 134 16.03 -8.60 -3.56
N ASN A 135 16.92 -7.82 -2.92
CA ASN A 135 18.15 -7.25 -3.52
C ASN A 135 17.98 -6.50 -4.87
N LYS A 136 16.75 -6.37 -5.38
CA LYS A 136 16.39 -5.63 -6.59
C LYS A 136 16.20 -4.16 -6.25
N SER A 137 16.64 -3.29 -7.15
CA SER A 137 16.36 -1.87 -7.03
C SER A 137 14.86 -1.60 -7.20
N PHE A 138 14.37 -0.52 -6.59
CA PHE A 138 12.99 -0.08 -6.78
C PHE A 138 12.66 0.15 -8.27
N LEU A 139 13.59 0.73 -9.04
CA LEU A 139 13.39 0.96 -10.47
C LEU A 139 13.18 -0.36 -11.22
N THR A 140 14.05 -1.35 -10.98
CA THR A 140 13.93 -2.69 -11.56
C THR A 140 12.58 -3.32 -11.24
N LEU A 141 12.09 -3.17 -10.00
CA LEU A 141 10.79 -3.70 -9.60
C LEU A 141 9.65 -3.05 -10.41
N VAL A 142 9.57 -1.73 -10.43
CA VAL A 142 8.42 -1.02 -11.04
C VAL A 142 8.42 -1.08 -12.56
N THR A 143 9.58 -1.35 -13.19
CA THR A 143 9.69 -1.55 -14.65
C THR A 143 9.81 -3.02 -15.05
N SER A 144 9.63 -3.98 -14.14
CA SER A 144 9.69 -5.41 -14.45
C SER A 144 8.36 -5.92 -15.00
N ALA A 145 8.33 -7.21 -15.39
CA ALA A 145 7.11 -7.88 -15.78
C ALA A 145 6.08 -7.87 -14.63
N PHE A 146 4.79 -7.87 -14.97
CA PHE A 146 3.74 -7.91 -13.97
C PHE A 146 3.84 -9.16 -13.09
N PRO A 147 3.47 -9.07 -11.79
CA PRO A 147 3.50 -10.21 -10.87
C PRO A 147 2.78 -11.44 -11.43
N SER A 148 3.46 -12.58 -11.36
CA SER A 148 2.97 -13.88 -11.85
C SER A 148 1.77 -14.37 -11.03
N ALA A 149 1.10 -15.44 -11.49
CA ALA A 149 0.03 -16.07 -10.73
C ALA A 149 0.54 -16.55 -9.35
N LYS A 150 1.75 -17.12 -9.30
CA LYS A 150 2.39 -17.55 -8.05
C LYS A 150 2.62 -16.37 -7.11
N ASP A 151 3.06 -15.22 -7.62
CA ASP A 151 3.24 -14.01 -6.81
C ASP A 151 1.91 -13.51 -6.24
N GLN A 152 0.85 -13.56 -7.06
CA GLN A 152 -0.51 -13.22 -6.63
C GLN A 152 -1.01 -14.17 -5.54
N ASP A 153 -0.79 -15.48 -5.66
CA ASP A 153 -1.22 -16.46 -4.67
C ASP A 153 -0.49 -16.29 -3.33
N MET A 154 0.80 -15.96 -3.35
CA MET A 154 1.55 -15.65 -2.12
C MET A 154 0.93 -14.46 -1.39
N LEU A 155 0.54 -13.41 -2.11
CA LEU A 155 -0.09 -12.23 -1.55
C LEU A 155 -1.50 -12.50 -1.01
N ILE A 156 -2.29 -13.29 -1.74
CA ILE A 156 -3.61 -13.74 -1.30
C ILE A 156 -3.47 -14.55 0.00
N ASN A 157 -2.44 -15.40 0.10
CA ASN A 157 -2.17 -16.15 1.31
C ASN A 157 -1.78 -15.25 2.49
N GLU A 158 -0.95 -14.23 2.28
CA GLU A 158 -0.65 -13.23 3.32
C GLU A 158 -1.92 -12.53 3.83
N LEU A 159 -2.81 -12.12 2.92
CA LEU A 159 -4.10 -11.49 3.25
C LEU A 159 -5.01 -12.45 4.03
N ARG A 160 -5.05 -13.73 3.64
CA ARG A 160 -5.82 -14.77 4.33
C ARG A 160 -5.30 -15.02 5.75
N ILE A 161 -3.98 -15.11 5.92
CA ILE A 161 -3.35 -15.23 7.25
C ILE A 161 -3.66 -14.00 8.11
N ALA A 162 -3.67 -12.81 7.51
CA ALA A 162 -4.05 -11.57 8.18
C ALA A 162 -5.56 -11.45 8.47
N ARG A 163 -6.39 -12.40 8.02
CA ARG A 163 -7.87 -12.39 8.15
C ARG A 163 -8.53 -11.21 7.43
N PHE A 164 -7.88 -10.66 6.40
CA PHE A 164 -8.43 -9.56 5.60
C PHE A 164 -9.80 -9.91 4.99
N PHE A 165 -9.91 -11.13 4.44
CA PHE A 165 -11.14 -11.59 3.76
C PHE A 165 -12.29 -11.94 4.70
N ASP A 166 -12.07 -11.97 6.02
CA ASP A 166 -13.19 -12.03 6.97
C ASP A 166 -13.87 -10.67 7.13
N VAL A 167 -13.13 -9.60 6.83
CA VAL A 167 -13.55 -8.21 7.06
C VAL A 167 -14.06 -7.58 5.78
N PHE A 168 -13.32 -7.76 4.68
CA PHE A 168 -13.62 -7.17 3.38
C PHE A 168 -13.92 -8.22 2.34
N GLU A 169 -14.87 -7.87 1.48
CA GLU A 169 -15.24 -8.64 0.31
C GLU A 169 -15.35 -7.71 -0.91
N TYR A 170 -15.01 -8.25 -2.07
CA TYR A 170 -15.13 -7.53 -3.33
C TYR A 170 -16.59 -7.52 -3.80
N ASN A 171 -17.15 -6.32 -3.94
CA ASN A 171 -18.45 -6.08 -4.53
C ASN A 171 -18.29 -5.88 -6.04
N GLY A 172 -18.64 -6.92 -6.81
CA GLY A 172 -18.56 -6.91 -8.27
C GLY A 172 -19.36 -5.79 -8.93
N PRO A 173 -20.67 -5.63 -8.61
CA PRO A 173 -21.51 -4.57 -9.18
C PRO A 173 -20.97 -3.15 -8.97
N LEU A 174 -20.43 -2.86 -7.78
CA LEU A 174 -19.89 -1.54 -7.46
C LEU A 174 -18.38 -1.41 -7.77
N ASN A 175 -17.72 -2.50 -8.12
CA ASN A 175 -16.28 -2.59 -8.34
C ASN A 175 -15.45 -2.01 -7.17
N ILE A 176 -15.78 -2.41 -5.94
CA ILE A 176 -15.13 -1.93 -4.72
C ILE A 176 -14.84 -3.06 -3.73
N TRP A 177 -13.88 -2.87 -2.85
CA TRP A 177 -13.71 -3.67 -1.64
C TRP A 177 -14.45 -3.00 -0.48
N GLY A 178 -15.52 -3.64 -0.04
CA GLY A 178 -16.38 -3.18 1.05
C GLY A 178 -16.24 -4.06 2.29
N CYS A 179 -16.39 -3.47 3.48
CA CYS A 179 -16.60 -4.29 4.67
C CYS A 179 -17.98 -4.96 4.63
N PHE A 180 -18.19 -6.00 5.44
CA PHE A 180 -19.45 -6.75 5.48
C PHE A 180 -20.71 -5.86 5.50
N LEU A 181 -20.79 -4.85 6.37
CA LEU A 181 -21.96 -3.96 6.48
C LEU A 181 -22.14 -3.02 5.26
N CYS A 182 -21.08 -2.73 4.51
CA CYS A 182 -21.19 -1.96 3.27
C CYS A 182 -21.62 -2.84 2.09
N ASN A 183 -21.28 -4.13 2.10
CA ASN A 183 -21.74 -5.07 1.08
C ASN A 183 -23.15 -5.62 1.37
N HIS A 184 -23.57 -5.60 2.64
CA HIS A 184 -24.88 -6.07 3.10
C HIS A 184 -25.57 -5.03 4.00
N PRO A 185 -25.99 -3.87 3.45
CA PRO A 185 -26.61 -2.80 4.23
C PRO A 185 -27.97 -3.19 4.81
N ASP A 186 -28.67 -4.14 4.18
CA ASP A 186 -29.90 -4.77 4.69
C ASP A 186 -29.65 -5.52 6.00
N ARG A 187 -28.56 -6.28 6.07
CA ARG A 187 -28.14 -6.99 7.29
C ARG A 187 -27.66 -6.03 8.37
N ALA A 188 -27.11 -4.87 7.99
CA ALA A 188 -26.68 -3.87 8.96
C ALA A 188 -27.83 -3.30 9.78
N ARG A 189 -28.99 -3.06 9.15
CA ARG A 189 -30.18 -2.53 9.84
C ARG A 189 -30.72 -3.52 10.86
N GLY A 190 -30.92 -4.78 10.46
CA GLY A 190 -31.35 -5.83 11.39
C GLY A 190 -30.32 -6.06 12.50
N PHE A 191 -29.03 -6.16 12.15
CA PHE A 191 -27.98 -6.43 13.13
C PHE A 191 -27.79 -5.32 14.17
N LEU A 192 -28.03 -4.06 13.84
CA LEU A 192 -27.85 -2.93 14.75
C LEU A 192 -29.12 -2.54 15.52
N GLN A 193 -30.30 -2.85 14.99
CA GLN A 193 -31.58 -2.50 15.61
C GLN A 193 -32.19 -3.66 16.41
N ASP A 194 -31.95 -4.91 16.01
CA ASP A 194 -32.48 -6.07 16.73
C ASP A 194 -31.60 -6.42 17.93
N THR A 195 -32.22 -6.42 19.11
CA THR A 195 -31.61 -6.91 20.35
C THR A 195 -31.60 -8.44 20.44
N GLN A 196 -32.08 -9.14 19.40
CA GLN A 196 -32.09 -10.60 19.38
C GLN A 196 -30.67 -11.15 19.28
N PRO A 197 -30.41 -12.30 19.93
CA PRO A 197 -29.12 -12.97 19.85
C PRO A 197 -28.85 -13.44 18.41
N VAL A 198 -27.82 -12.88 17.79
CA VAL A 198 -27.41 -13.21 16.41
C VAL A 198 -26.45 -14.40 16.40
N ILE A 199 -25.55 -14.47 17.39
CA ILE A 199 -24.62 -15.58 17.57
C ILE A 199 -24.53 -15.88 19.07
N GLU A 200 -24.69 -17.14 19.44
CA GLU A 200 -24.53 -17.59 20.82
C GLU A 200 -23.61 -18.81 20.89
N GLY A 201 -22.84 -18.90 21.97
CA GLY A 201 -22.00 -20.07 22.18
C GLY A 201 -21.01 -19.95 23.33
N GLN A 202 -20.40 -21.08 23.66
CA GLN A 202 -19.35 -21.12 24.66
C GLN A 202 -18.01 -20.70 24.06
N LEU A 203 -17.46 -19.57 24.51
CA LEU A 203 -16.13 -19.11 24.13
C LEU A 203 -15.20 -19.10 25.36
N LYS A 204 -13.90 -19.25 25.12
CA LYS A 204 -12.88 -19.13 26.17
C LYS A 204 -12.32 -17.71 26.19
N GLU A 205 -12.64 -16.98 27.24
CA GLU A 205 -12.02 -15.69 27.53
C GLU A 205 -10.63 -15.90 28.13
N LYS A 206 -9.64 -15.19 27.61
CA LYS A 206 -8.30 -15.14 28.19
C LYS A 206 -8.25 -14.00 29.20
N LYS A 207 -8.09 -14.31 30.49
CA LYS A 207 -7.78 -13.27 31.47
C LYS A 207 -6.30 -12.88 31.36
N GLU A 208 -6.03 -11.60 31.11
CA GLU A 208 -4.71 -11.02 31.33
C GLU A 208 -4.51 -10.77 32.83
N ASN A 209 -4.08 -11.80 33.56
CA ASN A 209 -3.46 -11.59 34.87
C ASN A 209 -1.95 -11.83 34.74
N GLY A 210 -1.17 -11.10 35.56
CA GLY A 210 0.28 -10.96 35.48
C GLY A 210 1.07 -12.25 35.23
N LYS A 211 2.21 -12.05 34.57
CA LYS A 211 3.30 -12.91 34.02
C LYS A 211 3.39 -14.42 34.27
N PHE A 212 2.58 -15.09 35.09
CA PHE A 212 2.79 -16.50 35.42
C PHE A 212 1.61 -17.44 35.20
N PHE A 213 0.36 -16.98 34.95
CA PHE A 213 -0.73 -17.90 34.59
C PHE A 213 -1.73 -17.33 33.59
N ARG A 214 -1.75 -17.89 32.37
CA ARG A 214 -2.86 -17.70 31.41
C ARG A 214 -4.02 -18.59 31.82
N ARG A 215 -4.95 -18.05 32.62
CA ARG A 215 -6.18 -18.77 32.98
C ARG A 215 -7.25 -18.48 31.92
N TRP A 216 -7.64 -19.52 31.20
CA TRP A 216 -8.78 -19.49 30.30
C TRP A 216 -10.06 -19.73 31.10
N ARG A 217 -11.10 -18.94 30.84
CA ARG A 217 -12.45 -19.17 31.40
C ARG A 217 -13.43 -19.40 30.26
N THR A 218 -14.08 -20.55 30.25
CA THR A 218 -15.21 -20.80 29.35
C THR A 218 -16.41 -20.00 29.86
N ARG A 219 -17.01 -19.18 28.99
CA ARG A 219 -18.24 -18.43 29.26
C ARG A 219 -19.17 -18.58 28.07
N TYR A 220 -20.47 -18.49 28.34
CA TYR A 220 -21.48 -18.45 27.29
C TYR A 220 -21.65 -17.00 26.87
N PHE A 221 -21.30 -16.71 25.62
CA PHE A 221 -21.39 -15.38 25.03
C PHE A 221 -22.60 -15.31 24.11
N THR A 222 -23.21 -14.14 24.09
CA THR A 222 -24.29 -13.76 23.20
C THR A 222 -23.85 -12.50 22.46
N LEU A 223 -23.90 -12.52 21.14
CA LEU A 223 -23.71 -11.36 20.29
C LEU A 223 -25.07 -10.84 19.84
N SER A 224 -25.44 -9.64 20.24
CA SER A 224 -26.66 -8.95 19.82
C SER A 224 -26.40 -7.46 19.62
N ALA A 225 -27.05 -6.81 18.65
CA ALA A 225 -26.92 -5.37 18.42
C ALA A 225 -25.47 -4.83 18.34
N GLY A 226 -24.51 -5.60 17.84
CA GLY A 226 -23.07 -5.23 17.85
C GLY A 226 -22.39 -5.26 19.23
N HIS A 227 -23.07 -5.78 20.25
CA HIS A 227 -22.57 -6.00 21.59
C HIS A 227 -22.33 -7.47 21.85
N LEU A 228 -21.15 -7.79 22.35
CA LEU A 228 -20.84 -9.10 22.87
C LEU A 228 -21.07 -9.06 24.39
N SER A 229 -22.02 -9.84 24.90
CA SER A 229 -22.28 -10.00 26.33
C SER A 229 -22.00 -11.44 26.76
N TYR A 230 -21.75 -11.66 28.04
CA TYR A 230 -21.77 -13.01 28.62
C TYR A 230 -22.46 -12.99 29.98
N ARG A 231 -23.16 -14.07 30.32
CA ARG A 231 -23.74 -14.24 31.66
C ARG A 231 -22.70 -14.82 32.64
N GLY A 232 -22.45 -14.12 33.74
CA GLY A 232 -21.58 -14.57 34.84
C GLY A 232 -22.01 -13.95 36.16
N SER A 233 -21.83 -14.69 37.27
CA SER A 233 -22.37 -14.38 38.62
C SER A 233 -22.33 -12.89 38.97
N GLN A 234 -23.54 -12.33 39.10
CA GLN A 234 -23.92 -10.98 39.56
C GLN A 234 -23.66 -9.76 38.68
N ASP A 235 -22.96 -9.83 37.54
CA ASP A 235 -22.83 -8.66 36.65
C ASP A 235 -22.84 -9.04 35.16
N GLU A 236 -23.78 -8.47 34.41
CA GLU A 236 -23.82 -8.54 32.95
C GLU A 236 -22.75 -7.60 32.38
N LYS A 237 -21.63 -8.16 31.90
CA LYS A 237 -20.61 -7.35 31.21
C LYS A 237 -20.91 -7.27 29.72
N LYS A 238 -21.07 -6.04 29.24
CA LYS A 238 -21.24 -5.72 27.81
C LYS A 238 -19.92 -5.22 27.24
N PHE A 239 -19.48 -5.82 26.14
CA PHE A 239 -18.35 -5.35 25.35
C PHE A 239 -18.91 -4.80 24.04
N SER A 240 -18.57 -3.55 23.72
CA SER A 240 -18.77 -3.03 22.37
C SER A 240 -17.71 -3.65 21.48
N LEU A 241 -18.11 -4.35 20.43
CA LEU A 241 -17.18 -4.78 19.40
C LEU A 241 -16.78 -3.54 18.60
N LEU A 242 -15.56 -3.04 18.85
CA LEU A 242 -14.87 -2.21 17.88
C LEU A 242 -14.31 -3.16 16.81
N ILE A 243 -15.11 -3.43 15.76
CA ILE A 243 -14.67 -4.18 14.57
C ILE A 243 -13.93 -3.25 13.61
#